data_AF-A0A7S0ZZC8-F1
#
_entry.id   AF-A0A7S0ZZC8-F1
#
_cell.length_a   1.000
_cell.length_b   1.000
_cell.length_c   1.000
_cell.angle_alpha   90.00
_cell.angle_beta   90.00
_cell.angle_gamma   90.00
#
_symmetry.space_group_name_H-M   'P 1'
#
loop_
_entity.id
_entity.type
_entity.pdbx_description
1 polymer ?
#
loop_
_entity_poly.entity_id
_entity_poly.type
_entity_poly.pdbx_seq_one_letter_code
_entity_poly.pdbx_strand_id
1 'polypeptide(L)'
;EGVSASTGLVAVHAYPVLDIRRCGQHRLLHLKNPWGRVRWKGRFAPGDRAWSEVLDGRKLSETIGYERSKVDDGHFWISWNDVVKNFSHLYLSWQPSAVGSYRSEVHGRWDPEPHFTHSILSDDSHFVGYNPQFYLRLAQGRVAWALLSRHVHVRSELSETYVAMHVYRGARRICCPDPVDLLAQGVYSNGECCLVKLDSTALGC
;
A
#
# COMPACT_ATOMS: atom_id res chain seq x y z
N GLU A 1 -4.84 28.16 2.08
CA GLU A 1 -4.46 26.77 2.40
C GLU A 1 -5.71 25.99 2.82
N GLY A 2 -5.96 24.84 2.20
CA GLY A 2 -7.26 24.16 2.24
C GLY A 2 -7.53 23.37 3.51
N VAL A 3 -7.56 24.04 4.67
CA VAL A 3 -8.02 23.40 5.92
C VAL A 3 -9.53 23.25 5.88
N SER A 4 -10.01 22.02 5.97
CA SER A 4 -11.44 21.74 6.11
C SER A 4 -11.94 22.22 7.46
N ALA A 5 -12.91 23.15 7.46
CA ALA A 5 -13.50 23.67 8.68
C ALA A 5 -14.21 22.57 9.49
N SER A 6 -14.85 21.62 8.81
CA SER A 6 -15.64 20.53 9.40
C SER A 6 -14.78 19.40 9.95
N THR A 7 -13.71 19.01 9.25
CA THR A 7 -12.89 17.86 9.65
C THR A 7 -11.58 18.25 10.33
N GLY A 8 -11.07 19.45 10.08
CA GLY A 8 -9.73 19.87 10.51
C GLY A 8 -8.60 19.25 9.69
N LEU A 9 -8.89 18.51 8.61
CA LEU A 9 -7.84 18.00 7.72
C LEU A 9 -7.41 19.07 6.72
N VAL A 10 -6.11 19.09 6.42
CA VAL A 10 -5.50 19.97 5.42
C VAL A 10 -5.45 19.22 4.09
N ALA A 11 -6.02 19.80 3.05
CA ALA A 11 -6.00 19.22 1.70
C ALA A 11 -4.57 19.19 1.12
N VAL A 12 -4.28 18.16 0.32
CA VAL A 12 -2.98 17.98 -0.38
C VAL A 12 -1.80 18.03 0.60
N HIS A 13 -1.96 17.36 1.76
CA HIS A 13 -0.98 17.37 2.83
C HIS A 13 -0.67 15.95 3.31
N ALA A 14 0.59 15.70 3.66
CA ALA A 14 1.05 14.41 4.15
C ALA A 14 0.96 14.35 5.67
N TYR A 15 0.36 13.27 6.19
CA TYR A 15 0.25 13.00 7.62
C TYR A 15 0.99 11.70 7.95
N PRO A 16 2.08 11.73 8.75
CA PRO A 16 2.70 10.50 9.22
C PRO A 16 1.75 9.69 10.10
N VAL A 17 1.74 8.37 9.90
CA VAL A 17 1.08 7.42 10.79
C VAL A 17 2.07 7.04 11.89
N LEU A 18 1.71 7.32 13.14
CA LEU A 18 2.56 7.09 14.31
C LEU A 18 2.23 5.77 15.01
N ASP A 19 0.97 5.36 15.00
CA ASP A 19 0.51 4.10 15.61
C ASP A 19 -0.78 3.62 14.93
N ILE A 20 -1.03 2.31 15.00
CA ILE A 20 -2.26 1.67 14.52
C ILE A 20 -2.74 0.71 15.61
N ARG A 21 -3.95 0.93 16.11
CA ARG A 21 -4.53 0.11 17.19
C ARG A 21 -5.86 -0.49 16.79
N ARG A 22 -6.10 -1.73 17.22
CA ARG A 22 -7.41 -2.36 17.18
C ARG A 22 -8.00 -2.36 18.58
N CYS A 23 -9.10 -1.63 18.76
CA CYS A 23 -9.82 -1.54 20.03
C CYS A 23 -11.24 -2.05 19.81
N GLY A 24 -11.51 -3.28 20.27
CA GLY A 24 -12.76 -3.98 19.96
C GLY A 24 -12.97 -4.12 18.44
N GLN A 25 -14.05 -3.54 17.93
CA GLN A 25 -14.38 -3.53 16.51
C GLN A 25 -13.75 -2.35 15.74
N HIS A 26 -13.12 -1.40 16.43
CA HIS A 26 -12.55 -0.21 15.82
C HIS A 26 -11.08 -0.40 15.47
N ARG A 27 -10.69 0.00 14.25
CA ARG A 27 -9.30 0.21 13.85
C ARG A 27 -9.03 1.70 13.85
N LEU A 28 -8.10 2.14 14.68
CA LEU A 28 -7.76 3.55 14.87
C LEU A 28 -6.32 3.80 14.42
N LEU A 29 -6.09 4.92 13.76
CA LEU A 29 -4.78 5.38 13.34
C LEU A 29 -4.44 6.65 14.12
N HIS A 30 -3.24 6.70 14.68
CA HIS A 30 -2.67 7.89 15.30
C HIS A 30 -1.89 8.64 14.22
N LEU A 31 -2.38 9.82 13.85
CA LEU A 31 -1.74 10.69 12.88
C LEU A 31 -1.21 11.94 13.57
N LYS A 32 -0.22 12.58 12.95
CA LYS A 32 0.26 13.91 13.35
C LYS A 32 0.16 14.87 12.18
N ASN A 33 -0.40 16.05 12.42
CA ASN A 33 -0.26 17.18 11.52
C ASN A 33 1.18 17.73 11.64
N PRO A 34 2.00 17.70 10.58
CA PRO A 34 3.36 18.24 10.60
C PRO A 34 3.47 19.71 11.05
N TRP A 35 2.40 20.50 10.88
CA TRP A 35 2.37 21.88 11.37
C TRP A 35 2.34 22.01 12.90
N GLY A 36 2.16 20.90 13.63
CA GLY A 36 2.05 20.91 15.08
C GLY A 36 0.79 21.60 15.61
N ARG A 37 -0.21 21.80 14.74
CA ARG A 37 -1.52 22.40 15.05
C ARG A 37 -2.56 21.89 14.06
N VAL A 38 -3.83 22.24 14.28
CA VAL A 38 -4.96 21.87 13.42
C VAL A 38 -5.18 20.35 13.45
N ARG A 39 -5.82 19.89 14.53
CA ARG A 39 -6.22 18.50 14.75
C ARG A 39 -7.53 18.13 14.04
N TRP A 40 -7.69 16.82 13.83
CA TRP A 40 -8.96 16.20 13.46
C TRP A 40 -10.09 16.57 14.43
N LYS A 41 -11.25 16.92 13.87
CA LYS A 41 -12.45 17.36 14.60
C LYS A 41 -13.61 16.36 14.56
N GLY A 42 -13.44 15.24 13.85
CA GLY A 42 -14.48 14.22 13.73
C GLY A 42 -14.41 13.16 14.82
N ARG A 43 -14.90 11.97 14.50
CA ARG A 43 -14.99 10.83 15.43
C ARG A 43 -13.62 10.44 15.99
N PHE A 44 -13.53 10.21 17.30
CA PHE A 44 -12.26 9.99 18.03
C PHE A 44 -11.31 11.20 18.09
N ALA A 45 -11.79 12.43 17.78
CA ALA A 45 -11.07 13.64 18.17
C ALA A 45 -10.88 13.72 19.71
N PRO A 46 -9.94 14.52 20.24
CA PRO A 46 -9.61 14.52 21.67
C PRO A 46 -10.81 14.70 22.62
N GLY A 47 -11.83 15.48 22.24
CA GLY A 47 -13.04 15.70 23.04
C GLY A 47 -14.25 14.83 22.66
N ASP A 48 -14.09 13.91 21.71
CA ASP A 48 -15.22 13.19 21.11
C ASP A 48 -15.81 12.12 22.06
N ARG A 49 -17.12 11.89 21.94
CA ARG A 49 -17.81 10.90 22.79
C ARG A 49 -17.58 9.47 22.33
N ALA A 50 -17.23 9.23 21.07
CA ALA A 50 -16.99 7.86 20.56
C ALA A 50 -15.85 7.14 21.28
N TRP A 51 -15.00 7.86 22.02
CA TRP A 51 -14.02 7.24 22.91
C TRP A 51 -14.67 6.28 23.92
N SER A 52 -15.89 6.51 24.39
CA SER A 52 -16.55 5.56 25.32
C SER A 52 -16.75 4.17 24.71
N GLU A 53 -16.84 4.07 23.39
CA GLU A 53 -17.02 2.79 22.67
C GLU A 53 -15.77 1.89 22.70
N VAL A 54 -14.59 2.45 22.96
CA VAL A 54 -13.31 1.72 22.96
C VAL A 54 -12.66 1.62 24.34
N LEU A 55 -13.06 2.47 25.28
CA LEU A 55 -12.43 2.57 26.59
C LEU A 55 -12.93 1.52 27.59
N ASP A 56 -14.17 1.05 27.47
CA ASP A 56 -14.78 0.10 28.42
C ASP A 56 -14.53 0.49 29.90
N GLY A 57 -14.76 1.77 30.21
CA GLY A 57 -14.54 2.34 31.55
C GLY A 57 -13.07 2.65 31.91
N ARG A 58 -12.09 2.29 31.09
CA ARG A 58 -10.67 2.58 31.31
C ARG A 58 -10.27 3.96 30.81
N LYS A 59 -9.08 4.43 31.24
CA LYS A 59 -8.52 5.67 30.69
C LYS A 59 -7.99 5.47 29.27
N LEU A 60 -7.94 6.56 28.53
CA LEU A 60 -7.39 6.60 27.16
C LEU A 60 -5.90 6.26 27.14
N SER A 61 -5.17 6.72 28.15
CA SER A 61 -3.76 6.38 28.36
C SER A 61 -3.57 4.89 28.61
N GLU A 62 -4.45 4.26 29.40
CA GLU A 62 -4.40 2.82 29.67
C GLU A 62 -4.76 1.98 28.44
N THR A 63 -5.66 2.46 27.59
CA THR A 63 -6.17 1.68 26.45
C THR A 63 -5.26 1.78 25.22
N ILE A 64 -4.77 2.98 24.89
CA ILE A 64 -3.99 3.23 23.66
C ILE A 64 -2.76 4.10 23.89
N GLY A 65 -2.34 4.35 25.13
CA GLY A 65 -1.15 5.14 25.43
C GLY A 65 -1.27 6.63 25.07
N TYR A 66 -2.50 7.15 24.96
CA TYR A 66 -2.75 8.53 24.54
C TYR A 66 -3.41 9.35 25.65
N GLU A 67 -2.87 10.54 25.90
CA GLU A 67 -3.49 11.54 26.75
C GLU A 67 -4.06 12.67 25.91
N ARG A 68 -5.25 13.13 26.29
CA ARG A 68 -5.92 14.25 25.63
C ARG A 68 -5.14 15.52 25.95
N SER A 69 -4.30 15.98 25.02
CA SER A 69 -3.63 17.27 25.17
C SER A 69 -4.66 18.41 25.05
N LYS A 70 -4.70 19.28 26.06
CA LYS A 70 -5.48 20.53 26.02
C LYS A 70 -4.89 21.52 25.01
N VAL A 71 -3.60 21.42 24.75
CA VAL A 71 -2.90 22.21 23.75
C VAL A 71 -3.01 21.52 22.40
N ASP A 72 -3.17 22.28 21.34
CA ASP A 72 -3.11 21.74 19.98
C ASP A 72 -1.65 21.52 19.59
N ASP A 73 -1.26 20.25 19.51
CA ASP A 73 0.07 19.76 19.12
C ASP A 73 0.03 19.03 17.76
N GLY A 74 -1.12 19.07 17.07
CA GLY A 74 -1.33 18.37 15.81
C GLY A 74 -1.49 16.85 15.92
N HIS A 75 -1.40 16.24 17.10
CA HIS A 75 -1.58 14.79 17.29
C HIS A 75 -3.07 14.43 17.43
N PHE A 76 -3.54 13.46 16.65
CA PHE A 76 -4.93 13.01 16.73
C PHE A 76 -5.12 11.56 16.32
N TRP A 77 -6.18 10.94 16.85
CA TRP A 77 -6.65 9.64 16.39
C TRP A 77 -7.82 9.82 15.43
N ILE A 78 -7.89 8.93 14.45
CA ILE A 78 -8.94 8.87 13.44
C ILE A 78 -9.33 7.42 13.18
N SER A 79 -10.60 7.15 12.89
CA SER A 79 -11.05 5.80 12.54
C SER A 79 -10.57 5.41 11.15
N TRP A 80 -10.30 4.12 10.91
CA TRP A 80 -9.95 3.62 9.58
C TRP A 80 -11.00 3.99 8.52
N ASN A 81 -12.28 3.94 8.88
CA ASN A 81 -13.35 4.33 7.95
C ASN A 81 -13.27 5.80 7.56
N ASP A 82 -12.88 6.67 8.49
CA ASP A 82 -12.68 8.09 8.18
C ASP A 82 -11.38 8.33 7.41
N VAL A 83 -10.34 7.51 7.61
CA VAL A 83 -9.14 7.54 6.76
C VAL A 83 -9.51 7.21 5.31
N VAL A 84 -10.25 6.12 5.07
CA VAL A 84 -10.70 5.73 3.73
C VAL A 84 -11.58 6.81 3.07
N LYS A 85 -12.38 7.54 3.85
CA LYS A 85 -13.23 8.62 3.32
C LYS A 85 -12.46 9.88 2.97
N ASN A 86 -11.41 10.22 3.72
CA ASN A 86 -10.76 11.53 3.64
C ASN A 86 -9.38 11.53 2.96
N PHE A 87 -8.74 10.36 2.81
CA PHE A 87 -7.40 10.25 2.23
C PHE A 87 -7.45 9.44 0.94
N SER A 88 -6.80 9.95 -0.11
CA SER A 88 -6.73 9.28 -1.42
C SER A 88 -5.54 8.32 -1.56
N HIS A 89 -4.48 8.52 -0.78
CA HIS A 89 -3.24 7.72 -0.89
C HIS A 89 -2.71 7.34 0.49
N LEU A 90 -2.11 6.15 0.55
CA LEU A 90 -1.29 5.69 1.66
C LEU A 90 0.09 5.34 1.12
N TYR A 91 1.11 5.92 1.75
CA TYR A 91 2.51 5.64 1.41
C TYR A 91 3.12 4.77 2.49
N LEU A 92 3.71 3.66 2.08
CA LEU A 92 4.47 2.80 2.97
C LEU A 92 5.95 2.95 2.63
N SER A 93 6.70 3.60 3.53
CA SER A 93 8.14 3.43 3.51
C SER A 93 8.45 2.08 4.12
N TRP A 94 9.01 1.18 3.31
CA TRP A 94 9.29 -0.19 3.74
C TRP A 94 10.79 -0.35 3.96
N GLN A 95 11.15 -0.99 5.07
CA GLN A 95 12.51 -1.45 5.30
C GLN A 95 12.54 -2.95 4.97
N PRO A 96 13.32 -3.41 3.98
CA PRO A 96 13.33 -4.82 3.56
C PRO A 96 13.59 -5.79 4.71
N SER A 97 14.43 -5.39 5.68
CA SER A 97 14.75 -6.18 6.87
C SER A 97 13.57 -6.38 7.83
N ALA A 98 12.51 -5.56 7.73
CA ALA A 98 11.34 -5.66 8.62
C ALA A 98 10.32 -6.74 8.17
N VAL A 99 10.42 -7.24 6.94
CA VAL A 99 9.39 -8.12 6.32
C VAL A 99 9.80 -9.59 6.32
N GLY A 100 11.05 -9.90 6.62
CA GLY A 100 11.53 -11.28 6.77
C GLY A 100 13.04 -11.41 6.65
N SER A 101 13.54 -12.62 6.93
CA SER A 101 14.97 -12.93 6.91
C SER A 101 15.49 -13.33 5.52
N TYR A 102 14.61 -13.68 4.59
CA TYR A 102 14.97 -14.11 3.24
C TYR A 102 14.66 -13.02 2.22
N ARG A 103 15.67 -12.62 1.45
CA ARG A 103 15.55 -11.64 0.36
C ARG A 103 16.30 -12.14 -0.86
N SER A 104 15.66 -12.02 -2.01
CA SER A 104 16.28 -12.19 -3.33
C SER A 104 15.85 -11.01 -4.19
N GLU A 105 16.78 -10.49 -4.98
CA GLU A 105 16.56 -9.34 -5.85
C GLU A 105 17.12 -9.66 -7.24
N VAL A 106 16.37 -9.29 -8.27
CA VAL A 106 16.78 -9.48 -9.66
C VAL A 106 16.54 -8.17 -10.40
N HIS A 107 17.56 -7.71 -11.10
CA HIS A 107 17.49 -6.51 -11.93
C HIS A 107 17.45 -6.93 -13.41
N GLY A 108 16.69 -6.18 -14.19
CA GLY A 108 16.56 -6.40 -15.63
C GLY A 108 16.00 -5.17 -16.31
N ARG A 109 15.84 -5.28 -17.62
CA ARG A 109 15.23 -4.27 -18.49
C ARG A 109 14.29 -4.94 -19.49
N TRP A 110 13.30 -4.19 -19.95
CA TRP A 110 12.47 -4.59 -21.09
C TRP A 110 13.10 -4.01 -22.35
N ASP A 111 13.72 -4.88 -23.15
CA ASP A 111 14.19 -4.52 -24.49
C ASP A 111 13.09 -4.85 -25.50
N PRO A 112 12.79 -3.98 -26.49
CA PRO A 112 11.77 -4.25 -27.49
C PRO A 112 12.10 -5.48 -28.32
N GLU A 113 11.12 -6.35 -28.57
CA GLU A 113 11.38 -7.54 -29.36
C GLU A 113 11.61 -7.25 -30.86
N PRO A 114 12.73 -7.73 -31.46
CA PRO A 114 13.08 -7.42 -32.86
C PRO A 114 12.04 -7.85 -33.89
N HIS A 115 11.21 -8.84 -33.57
CA HIS A 115 10.14 -9.31 -34.44
C HIS A 115 9.09 -8.23 -34.73
N PHE A 116 9.00 -7.19 -33.89
CA PHE A 116 8.03 -6.10 -34.05
C PHE A 116 8.51 -4.97 -34.99
N THR A 117 9.79 -4.93 -35.37
CA THR A 117 10.32 -3.90 -36.28
C THR A 117 9.63 -3.90 -37.65
N HIS A 118 9.06 -5.04 -38.06
CA HIS A 118 8.31 -5.18 -39.31
C HIS A 118 6.87 -5.67 -39.08
N SER A 119 6.34 -5.51 -37.87
CA SER A 119 4.99 -5.90 -37.51
C SER A 119 3.98 -4.78 -37.81
N ILE A 120 2.70 -5.15 -37.91
CA ILE A 120 1.58 -4.19 -37.94
C ILE A 120 1.30 -3.58 -36.56
N LEU A 121 1.81 -4.20 -35.50
CA LEU A 121 1.70 -3.71 -34.12
C LEU A 121 2.88 -2.79 -33.82
N SER A 122 2.62 -1.73 -33.05
CA SER A 122 3.62 -0.72 -32.69
C SER A 122 4.73 -1.26 -31.78
N ASP A 123 4.39 -2.20 -30.90
CA ASP A 123 5.30 -2.78 -29.91
C ASP A 123 4.79 -4.14 -29.40
N ASP A 124 5.53 -4.73 -28.47
CA ASP A 124 5.30 -6.02 -27.82
C ASP A 124 4.53 -5.93 -26.49
N SER A 125 4.04 -4.75 -26.09
CA SER A 125 3.47 -4.48 -24.75
C SER A 125 2.30 -5.39 -24.39
N HIS A 126 1.59 -5.91 -25.39
CA HIS A 126 0.43 -6.79 -25.21
C HIS A 126 0.78 -8.29 -25.13
N PHE A 127 2.04 -8.66 -25.28
CA PHE A 127 2.48 -10.06 -25.35
C PHE A 127 3.21 -10.48 -24.07
N VAL A 128 2.45 -11.03 -23.12
CA VAL A 128 2.96 -11.51 -21.82
C VAL A 128 4.09 -12.55 -21.96
N GLY A 129 4.10 -13.31 -23.07
CA GLY A 129 5.13 -14.30 -23.36
C GLY A 129 6.56 -13.74 -23.46
N TYR A 130 6.72 -12.47 -23.83
CA TYR A 130 8.04 -11.82 -23.96
C TYR A 130 8.50 -11.13 -22.66
N ASN A 131 7.59 -10.90 -21.70
CA ASN A 131 7.95 -10.34 -20.41
C ASN A 131 8.90 -11.27 -19.61
N PRO A 132 9.78 -10.71 -18.76
CA PRO A 132 10.52 -11.48 -17.77
C PRO A 132 9.56 -12.26 -16.87
N GLN A 133 9.86 -13.54 -16.64
CA GLN A 133 9.07 -14.42 -15.78
C GLN A 133 9.96 -15.09 -14.77
N PHE A 134 9.45 -15.20 -13.54
CA PHE A 134 10.17 -15.77 -12.42
C PHE A 134 9.35 -16.88 -11.79
N TYR A 135 10.03 -17.95 -11.38
CA TYR A 135 9.42 -19.04 -10.64
C TYR A 135 9.73 -18.89 -9.15
N LEU A 136 8.69 -18.85 -8.32
CA LEU A 136 8.80 -18.80 -6.86
C LEU A 136 8.13 -20.03 -6.27
N ARG A 137 8.89 -20.82 -5.51
CA ARG A 137 8.34 -21.92 -4.70
C ARG A 137 8.20 -21.46 -3.25
N LEU A 138 6.95 -21.39 -2.77
CA LEU A 138 6.63 -21.01 -1.39
C LEU A 138 6.21 -22.26 -0.60
N ALA A 139 6.87 -22.50 0.54
CA ALA A 139 6.47 -23.60 1.42
C ALA A 139 5.11 -23.31 2.07
N GLN A 140 4.37 -24.37 2.41
CA GLN A 140 3.06 -24.27 3.03
C GLN A 140 3.10 -23.46 4.35
N GLY A 141 2.09 -22.61 4.57
CA GLY A 141 2.00 -21.72 5.73
C GLY A 141 2.98 -20.54 5.72
N ARG A 142 3.68 -20.28 4.61
CA ARG A 142 4.57 -19.12 4.45
C ARG A 142 3.90 -18.01 3.64
N VAL A 143 4.37 -16.79 3.89
CA VAL A 143 4.03 -15.58 3.16
C VAL A 143 5.27 -15.06 2.46
N ALA A 144 5.13 -14.66 1.20
CA ALA A 144 6.13 -13.92 0.45
C ALA A 144 5.56 -12.56 0.02
N TRP A 145 6.44 -11.58 -0.09
CA TRP A 145 6.12 -10.28 -0.66
C TRP A 145 7.00 -10.09 -1.89
N ALA A 146 6.36 -9.89 -3.05
CA ALA A 146 7.05 -9.61 -4.28
C ALA A 146 6.86 -8.12 -4.61
N LEU A 147 7.97 -7.42 -4.80
CA LEU A 147 7.98 -6.01 -5.18
C LEU A 147 8.56 -5.90 -6.60
N LEU A 148 7.75 -5.40 -7.52
CA LEU A 148 8.24 -4.91 -8.81
C LEU A 148 8.55 -3.42 -8.65
N SER A 149 9.80 -3.02 -8.90
CA SER A 149 10.23 -1.63 -8.86
C SER A 149 10.84 -1.23 -10.19
N ARG A 150 10.44 -0.06 -10.71
CA ARG A 150 11.08 0.57 -11.85
C ARG A 150 12.31 1.36 -11.38
N HIS A 151 13.40 1.28 -12.14
CA HIS A 151 14.52 2.20 -11.98
C HIS A 151 14.13 3.51 -12.65
N VAL A 152 13.90 4.56 -11.85
CA VAL A 152 13.53 5.88 -12.35
C VAL A 152 14.72 6.79 -12.16
N HIS A 153 15.31 7.22 -13.27
CA HIS A 153 16.41 8.19 -13.23
C HIS A 153 15.88 9.62 -13.31
N VAL A 154 14.77 9.84 -14.03
CA VAL A 154 14.12 11.16 -14.15
C VAL A 154 12.60 11.03 -13.96
N ARG A 155 12.02 11.88 -13.10
CA ARG A 155 10.58 11.83 -12.77
C ARG A 155 9.63 12.00 -13.97
N SER A 156 10.07 12.62 -15.06
CA SER A 156 9.27 12.77 -16.29
C SER A 156 9.04 11.44 -17.03
N GLU A 157 9.82 10.40 -16.74
CA GLU A 157 9.69 9.07 -17.36
C GLU A 157 8.53 8.24 -16.79
N LEU A 158 7.93 8.69 -15.69
CA LEU A 158 6.88 7.95 -14.98
C LEU A 158 5.49 8.03 -15.65
N SER A 159 5.25 8.97 -16.57
CA SER A 159 3.87 9.29 -16.98
C SER A 159 3.30 8.46 -18.14
N GLU A 160 4.12 7.79 -18.94
CA GLU A 160 3.66 7.22 -20.22
C GLU A 160 3.43 5.71 -20.20
N THR A 161 4.04 4.98 -19.26
CA THR A 161 4.00 3.51 -19.24
C THR A 161 3.60 2.96 -17.88
N TYR A 162 2.74 1.95 -17.88
CA TYR A 162 2.25 1.28 -16.68
C TYR A 162 2.99 -0.03 -16.47
N VAL A 163 3.30 -0.35 -15.22
CA VAL A 163 3.84 -1.65 -14.80
C VAL A 163 2.84 -2.36 -13.91
N ALA A 164 2.78 -3.68 -14.05
CA ALA A 164 2.02 -4.57 -13.20
C ALA A 164 2.79 -5.88 -13.04
N MET A 165 2.51 -6.58 -11.95
CA MET A 165 3.00 -7.94 -11.74
C MET A 165 1.81 -8.86 -11.49
N HIS A 166 1.75 -9.94 -12.27
CA HIS A 166 0.72 -10.95 -12.15
C HIS A 166 1.34 -12.26 -11.71
N VAL A 167 0.63 -13.02 -10.90
CA VAL A 167 1.11 -14.28 -10.34
C VAL A 167 0.18 -15.39 -10.77
N TYR A 168 0.74 -16.42 -11.40
CA TYR A 168 0.02 -17.58 -11.90
C TYR A 168 0.47 -18.85 -11.18
N ARG A 169 -0.40 -19.86 -11.15
CA ARG A 169 -0.10 -21.19 -10.63
C ARG A 169 0.78 -21.96 -11.61
N GLY A 170 1.72 -22.72 -11.07
CA GLY A 170 2.56 -23.65 -11.85
C GLY A 170 3.97 -23.14 -12.09
N ALA A 171 4.72 -23.90 -12.90
CA ALA A 171 6.14 -23.66 -13.17
C ALA A 171 6.44 -23.46 -14.67
N ARG A 172 5.41 -23.46 -15.51
CA ARG A 172 5.56 -23.29 -16.96
C ARG A 172 5.58 -21.81 -17.31
N ARG A 173 6.33 -21.46 -18.36
CA ARG A 173 6.30 -20.12 -18.94
C ARG A 173 4.88 -19.83 -19.44
N ILE A 174 4.36 -18.67 -19.07
CA ILE A 174 3.04 -18.19 -19.49
C ILE A 174 3.19 -17.44 -20.81
N CYS A 175 2.69 -18.01 -21.90
CA CYS A 175 2.60 -17.32 -23.19
C CYS A 175 1.20 -16.74 -23.42
N CYS A 176 0.17 -17.49 -23.01
CA CYS A 176 -1.23 -17.11 -23.08
C CYS A 176 -1.82 -17.23 -21.67
N PRO A 177 -2.14 -16.12 -20.99
CA PRO A 177 -2.70 -16.16 -19.65
C PRO A 177 -4.06 -16.86 -19.61
N ASP A 178 -4.19 -17.85 -18.72
CA ASP A 178 -5.48 -18.47 -18.39
C ASP A 178 -5.99 -17.91 -17.05
N PRO A 179 -7.20 -17.33 -16.98
CA PRO A 179 -7.78 -16.87 -15.72
C PRO A 179 -7.88 -17.94 -14.63
N VAL A 180 -7.96 -19.23 -15.00
CA VAL A 180 -8.03 -20.35 -14.03
C VAL A 180 -6.75 -20.47 -13.21
N ASP A 181 -5.60 -20.15 -13.80
CA ASP A 181 -4.31 -20.22 -13.13
C ASP A 181 -3.92 -18.91 -12.42
N LEU A 182 -4.70 -17.83 -12.56
CA LEU A 182 -4.37 -16.53 -11.98
C LEU A 182 -4.56 -16.54 -10.45
N LEU A 183 -3.45 -16.42 -9.73
CA LEU A 183 -3.41 -16.38 -8.26
C LEU A 183 -3.51 -14.96 -7.71
N ALA A 184 -2.89 -13.99 -8.39
CA ALA A 184 -2.95 -12.58 -8.02
C ALA A 184 -2.80 -11.71 -9.27
N GLN A 185 -3.74 -10.77 -9.46
CA GLN A 185 -3.66 -9.75 -10.49
C GLN A 185 -3.10 -8.46 -9.89
N GLY A 186 -1.96 -8.00 -10.41
CA GLY A 186 -1.41 -6.71 -10.02
C GLY A 186 -2.22 -5.55 -10.60
N VAL A 187 -2.24 -4.44 -9.88
CA VAL A 187 -2.78 -3.17 -10.39
C VAL A 187 -1.76 -2.56 -11.33
N TYR A 188 -2.19 -2.18 -12.52
CA TYR A 188 -1.39 -1.40 -13.46
C TYR A 188 -1.16 0.00 -12.89
N SER A 189 0.09 0.30 -12.61
CA SER A 189 0.51 1.56 -12.00
C SER A 189 1.53 2.24 -12.91
N ASN A 190 1.34 3.53 -13.16
CA ASN A 190 2.37 4.40 -13.73
C ASN A 190 3.31 4.95 -12.63
N GLY A 191 3.17 4.46 -11.39
CA GLY A 191 4.08 4.77 -10.29
C GLY A 191 5.38 3.96 -10.36
N GLU A 192 6.20 4.13 -9.32
CA GLU A 192 7.54 3.56 -9.25
C GLU A 192 7.55 2.07 -8.90
N CYS A 193 6.52 1.57 -8.21
CA CYS A 193 6.49 0.17 -7.79
C CYS A 193 5.09 -0.43 -7.63
N CYS A 194 5.04 -1.76 -7.63
CA CYS A 194 3.86 -2.58 -7.35
C CYS A 194 4.25 -3.69 -6.36
N LEU A 195 3.52 -3.81 -5.25
CA LEU A 195 3.76 -4.81 -4.21
C LEU A 195 2.61 -5.82 -4.19
N VAL A 196 2.95 -7.11 -4.24
CA VAL A 196 1.98 -8.21 -4.16
C VAL A 196 2.31 -9.09 -2.96
N LYS A 197 1.30 -9.38 -2.13
CA LYS A 197 1.38 -10.36 -1.04
C LYS A 197 0.97 -11.73 -1.55
N LEU A 198 1.81 -12.73 -1.33
CA LEU A 198 1.54 -14.13 -1.63
C LEU A 198 1.44 -14.92 -0.34
N ASP A 199 0.28 -15.47 -0.05
CA ASP A 199 0.02 -16.28 1.15
C ASP A 199 -0.28 -17.71 0.72
N SER A 200 0.66 -18.64 0.94
CA SER A 200 0.52 -20.03 0.51
C SER A 200 -0.77 -20.69 1.00
N THR A 201 -1.27 -20.29 2.18
CA THR A 201 -2.51 -20.80 2.77
C THR A 201 -3.73 -20.34 1.97
N ALA A 202 -3.78 -19.05 1.61
CA ALA A 202 -4.86 -18.50 0.80
C ALA A 202 -4.81 -18.99 -0.65
N LEU A 203 -3.62 -19.30 -1.13
CA LEU A 203 -3.38 -19.80 -2.48
C LEU A 203 -3.64 -21.30 -2.62
N GLY A 204 -3.98 -22.02 -1.55
CA GLY A 204 -4.26 -23.46 -1.62
C GLY A 204 -3.07 -24.27 -2.15
N CYS A 205 -1.86 -23.87 -1.76
CA CYS A 205 -0.59 -24.52 -2.10
C CYS A 205 -0.05 -25.36 -0.93
#